data_AF-A0A1Y2SB45-F1
#
_entry.id   AF-A0A1Y2SB45-F1
#
_cell.length_a   1.000
_cell.length_b   1.000
_cell.length_c   1.000
_cell.angle_alpha   90.00
_cell.angle_beta   90.00
_cell.angle_gamma   90.00
#
_symmetry.space_group_name_H-M   'P 1'
#
loop_
_entity.id
_entity.type
_entity.pdbx_description
1 polymer ?
#
loop_
_entity_poly.entity_id
_entity_poly.type
_entity_poly.pdbx_seq_one_letter_code
_entity_poly.pdbx_strand_id
1 'polypeptide(L)' 'MSNIGRPPQVNIRMPSEVRESLKNIASIQDRSMNYVIVKALKEYIDRNSEAPTRAGNQGF' A
#
# COMPACT_ATOMS: atom_id res chain seq x y z
N MET A 1 -21.46 7.72 22.17
CA MET A 1 -20.11 7.66 21.59
C MET A 1 -20.16 6.62 20.48
N SER A 2 -20.08 7.04 19.22
CA SER A 2 -20.10 6.14 18.08
C SER A 2 -18.92 5.18 18.22
N ASN A 3 -19.19 3.88 18.33
CA ASN A 3 -18.19 2.84 18.39
C ASN A 3 -17.60 2.68 16.98
N ILE A 4 -16.79 3.66 16.56
CA ILE A 4 -16.06 3.60 15.28
C ILE A 4 -15.05 2.48 15.48
N GLY A 5 -15.44 1.26 15.10
CA GLY A 5 -14.68 0.05 15.34
C GLY A 5 -13.24 0.25 14.90
N ARG A 6 -12.29 -0.13 15.76
CA ARG A 6 -10.86 -0.08 15.46
C ARG A 6 -10.65 -0.76 14.10
N PRO A 7 -9.99 -0.09 13.12
CA PRO A 7 -9.72 -0.71 11.83
C PRO A 7 -8.99 -2.05 12.03
N PRO A 8 -9.29 -3.06 11.19
CA PRO A 8 -8.64 -4.36 11.31
C PRO A 8 -7.12 -4.20 11.22
N GLN A 9 -6.41 -4.88 12.11
CA GLN A 9 -4.95 -4.91 12.10
C GLN A 9 -4.46 -6.06 11.21
N VAL A 10 -3.53 -5.76 10.32
CA VAL A 10 -2.87 -6.75 9.45
C VAL A 10 -1.44 -6.94 9.91
N ASN A 11 -1.04 -8.20 10.11
CA ASN A 11 0.33 -8.57 10.40
C ASN A 11 1.02 -9.00 9.11
N ILE A 12 1.96 -8.19 8.63
CA ILE A 12 2.66 -8.42 7.36
C ILE A 12 4.00 -9.07 7.65
N ARG A 13 4.20 -10.27 7.10
CA ARG A 13 5.52 -10.94 7.08
C ARG A 13 6.33 -10.38 5.92
N MET A 14 7.53 -9.89 6.20
CA MET A 14 8.43 -9.33 5.20
C MET A 14 9.89 -9.61 5.57
N PRO A 15 10.81 -9.64 4.59
CA PRO A 15 12.25 -9.71 4.86
C PRO A 15 12.72 -8.56 5.76
N SER A 16 13.78 -8.80 6.54
CA SER A 16 14.35 -7.81 7.47
C SER A 16 14.79 -6.54 6.73
N GLU A 17 15.45 -6.69 5.58
CA GLU A 17 15.92 -5.59 4.73
C GLU A 17 14.77 -4.65 4.32
N VAL A 18 13.63 -5.22 3.94
CA VAL A 18 12.44 -4.44 3.55
C VAL A 18 11.89 -3.67 4.74
N ARG A 19 11.82 -4.30 5.92
CA ARG A 19 11.37 -3.65 7.16
C ARG A 19 12.29 -2.49 7.55
N GLU A 20 13.61 -2.68 7.46
CA GLU A 20 14.61 -1.66 7.78
C GLU A 20 14.52 -0.48 6.81
N SER A 21 14.39 -0.75 5.52
CA SER A 21 14.19 0.27 4.50
C SER A 21 12.94 1.12 4.77
N LEU A 22 11.81 0.47 5.08
CA LEU A 22 10.56 1.16 5.44
C LEU A 22 10.70 1.99 6.72
N LYS A 23 11.47 1.51 7.71
CA LYS A 23 11.77 2.26 8.94
C LYS A 23 12.55 3.53 8.66
N ASN A 24 13.58 3.44 7.82
CA ASN A 24 14.42 4.58 7.46
C ASN A 24 13.60 5.63 6.70
N ILE A 25 12.78 5.20 5.73
CA ILE A 25 11.86 6.09 5.00
C ILE A 25 10.90 6.81 5.95
N ALA A 26 10.30 6.08 6.89
CA ALA A 26 9.40 6.64 7.88
C ALA A 26 10.09 7.70 8.76
N SER A 27 11.33 7.43 9.17
CA SER A 27 12.15 8.38 9.95
C SER A 27 12.48 9.64 9.15
N ILE A 28 12.86 9.51 7.88
CA ILE A 28 13.21 10.64 7.01
C ILE A 28 11.99 11.54 6.75
N GLN A 29 10.80 10.94 6.63
CA GLN A 29 9.56 11.67 6.31
C GLN A 29 8.83 12.21 7.55
N ASP A 30 9.35 12.00 8.76
CA ASP A 30 8.64 12.29 10.03
C ASP A 30 7.21 11.71 10.04
N ARG A 31 7.13 10.41 9.74
CA ARG A 31 5.87 9.66 9.67
C ARG A 31 5.99 8.31 10.36
N SER A 32 4.85 7.72 10.70
CA SER A 32 4.82 6.35 11.20
C SER A 32 5.10 5.35 10.07
N MET A 33 5.71 4.22 10.42
CA MET A 33 5.92 3.12 9.48
C MET A 33 4.58 2.62 8.89
N ASN A 34 3.51 2.63 9.68
CA ASN A 34 2.17 2.27 9.20
C ASN A 34 1.69 3.21 8.08
N TYR A 35 1.92 4.52 8.21
CA TYR A 35 1.59 5.48 7.16
C TYR A 35 2.34 5.17 5.84
N VAL A 36 3.65 4.90 5.93
CA VAL A 36 4.47 4.58 4.76
C VAL A 36 3.99 3.29 4.09
N ILE A 37 3.70 2.24 4.85
CA ILE A 37 3.18 0.96 4.34
C ILE A 37 1.84 1.19 3.63
N VAL A 38 0.89 1.87 4.27
CA VAL A 38 -0.43 2.12 3.68
C VAL A 38 -0.31 2.96 2.41
N LYS A 39 0.57 3.98 2.40
CA LYS A 39 0.82 4.80 1.22
C LYS A 39 1.37 3.98 0.06
N ALA A 40 2.38 3.15 0.31
CA ALA A 40 2.98 2.28 -0.71
C ALA A 40 1.96 1.28 -1.28
N LEU A 41 1.09 0.71 -0.44
CA LEU A 41 0.01 -0.17 -0.87
C LEU A 41 -1.01 0.56 -1.74
N LYS A 42 -1.42 1.79 -1.37
CA LYS A 42 -2.33 2.60 -2.19
C LYS A 42 -1.73 2.90 -3.55
N GLU A 43 -0.50 3.39 -3.60
CA GLU A 43 0.18 3.67 -4.86
C GLU A 43 0.38 2.41 -5.71
N TYR A 44 0.62 1.26 -5.08
CA TYR A 44 0.68 -0.02 -5.79
C TYR A 44 -0.68 -0.40 -6.37
N ILE A 45 -1.76 -0.25 -5.61
CA ILE A 45 -3.13 -0.48 -6.09
C ILE A 45 -3.41 0.45 -7.27
N ASP A 46 -3.19 1.77 -7.14
CA ASP A 46 -3.48 2.75 -8.19
C ASP A 46 -2.74 2.41 -9.49
N ARG A 47 -1.44 2.10 -9.41
CA ARG A 47 -0.61 1.69 -10.57
C ARG A 47 -1.08 0.41 -11.27
N ASN A 48 -1.71 -0.51 -10.55
CA ASN A 48 -2.12 -1.82 -11.08
C ASN A 48 -3.62 -1.93 -11.34
N SER A 49 -4.42 -1.00 -10.81
CA SER A 49 -5.87 -0.92 -11.00
C SER A 49 -6.21 -0.24 -12.31
N GLU A 50 -5.32 0.61 -12.83
CA GLU A 50 -5.29 0.99 -14.23
C GLU A 50 -4.84 -0.21 -15.09
N ALA A 51 -5.67 -1.25 -15.15
CA ALA A 51 -5.54 -2.20 -16.24
C ALA A 51 -5.72 -1.41 -17.54
N PRO A 52 -4.85 -1.56 -18.55
CA PRO A 52 -5.21 -1.14 -19.88
C PRO A 52 -6.48 -1.91 -20.20
N THR A 53 -7.59 -1.19 -20.39
CA THR A 53 -8.72 -1.73 -21.12
C THR A 53 -8.13 -2.16 -22.45
N ARG A 54 -7.74 -3.43 -22.57
CA ARG A 54 -7.61 -4.09 -23.86
C ARG A 54 -9.04 -4.07 -24.40
N ALA A 55 -9.40 -2.93 -25.00
CA ALA A 55 -10.50 -2.84 -25.91
C ALA A 55 -10.21 -3.94 -26.93
N GLY A 56 -10.93 -5.05 -26.78
CA GLY A 56 -11.00 -6.05 -27.82
C GLY A 56 -11.61 -5.36 -29.03
N ASN A 57 -10.76 -4.82 -29.89
CA ASN A 57 -11.03 -4.72 -31.31
C ASN A 57 -10.18 -5.79 -32.00
N GLN A 58 -10.45 -7.05 -31.67
CA GLN A 58 -10.49 -8.07 -32.72
C GLN A 58 -11.92 -8.04 -33.26
N GLY A 59 -12.17 -7.10 -34.16
CA GLY A 59 -13.32 -7.09 -35.04
C GLY A 59 -12.85 -7.56 -36.41
N PHE A 60 -13.53 -8.61 -36.88
CA PHE A 60 -13.45 -9.33 -38.15
C PHE A 60 -13.11 -8.51 -39.40
#